data_AF-A0A496PT01-F1
#
_entry.id   AF-A0A496PT01-F1
#
_cell.length_a   1.000
_cell.length_b   1.000
_cell.length_c   1.000
_cell.angle_alpha   90.00
_cell.angle_beta   90.00
_cell.angle_gamma   90.00
#
_symmetry.space_group_name_H-M   'P 1'
#
loop_
_entity.id
_entity.type
_entity.pdbx_description
1 polymer ?
#
loop_
_entity_poly.entity_id
_entity_poly.type
_entity_poly.pdbx_seq_one_letter_code
_entity_poly.pdbx_strand_id
1 'polypeptide(L)'
;MTPLLIAALALFWGNFVFGLKASFKQVLSVVLFGEFLFAIGLMAHLPIMFAKDTFQVTFSPAVLVSELGIQSFWYTLLDKFSIFNIWEIIVAGIGFSVFYKVPRNKGYLISVLSVGGVSALHVIATGIGMLFK
;
A
#
# COMPACT_ATOMS: atom_id res chain seq x y z
N MET A 1 -10.33 -1.76 7.37
CA MET A 1 -10.92 -2.60 6.28
C MET A 1 -9.92 -2.93 5.19
N THR A 2 -8.94 -2.07 4.93
CA THR A 2 -7.86 -2.25 3.95
C THR A 2 -7.07 -3.57 4.06
N PRO A 3 -6.64 -4.04 5.26
CA PRO A 3 -5.88 -5.28 5.37
C PRO A 3 -6.63 -6.52 4.87
N LEU A 4 -7.94 -6.56 5.09
CA LEU A 4 -8.80 -7.67 4.65
C LEU A 4 -8.90 -7.72 3.13
N LEU A 5 -9.03 -6.55 2.48
CA LEU A 5 -9.10 -6.45 1.03
C LEU A 5 -7.77 -6.86 0.38
N ILE A 6 -6.64 -6.39 0.94
CA ILE A 6 -5.30 -6.77 0.48
C ILE A 6 -5.10 -8.28 0.64
N ALA A 7 -5.47 -8.85 1.80
CA ALA A 7 -5.36 -10.29 2.03
C ALA A 7 -6.23 -11.11 1.07
N ALA A 8 -7.46 -10.66 0.78
CA ALA A 8 -8.34 -11.28 -0.19
C ALA A 8 -7.73 -11.25 -1.61
N LEU A 9 -7.19 -10.12 -2.04
CA LEU A 9 -6.50 -10.01 -3.33
C LEU A 9 -5.23 -10.86 -3.37
N ALA A 10 -4.45 -10.89 -2.30
CA ALA A 10 -3.25 -11.72 -2.21
C ALA A 10 -3.59 -13.22 -2.27
N LEU A 11 -4.71 -13.65 -1.69
CA LEU A 11 -5.22 -15.01 -1.88
C LEU A 11 -5.72 -15.26 -3.30
N PHE A 12 -6.42 -14.30 -3.91
CA PHE A 12 -6.86 -14.42 -5.29
C PHE A 12 -5.67 -14.61 -6.24
N TRP A 13 -4.67 -13.73 -6.18
CA TRP A 13 -3.48 -13.86 -7.02
C TRP A 13 -2.65 -15.09 -6.66
N GLY A 14 -2.38 -15.33 -5.38
CA GLY A 14 -1.55 -16.43 -4.92
C GLY A 14 -2.21 -17.81 -5.11
N ASN A 15 -3.36 -18.05 -4.48
CA ASN A 15 -4.02 -19.35 -4.51
C ASN A 15 -4.76 -19.60 -5.84
N PHE A 16 -5.54 -18.65 -6.33
CA PHE A 16 -6.41 -18.89 -7.48
C PHE A 16 -5.68 -18.74 -8.82
N VAL A 17 -4.96 -17.63 -9.03
CA VAL A 17 -4.28 -17.37 -10.32
C VAL A 17 -2.97 -18.15 -10.45
N PHE A 18 -2.12 -18.14 -9.42
CA PHE A 18 -0.83 -18.82 -9.46
C PHE A 18 -0.84 -20.27 -8.95
N GLY A 19 -1.99 -20.77 -8.46
CA GLY A 19 -2.14 -22.14 -7.97
C GLY A 19 -1.33 -22.48 -6.72
N LEU A 20 -0.90 -21.47 -5.96
CA LEU A 20 -0.09 -21.63 -4.75
C LEU A 20 -0.99 -21.99 -3.56
N LYS A 21 -0.38 -22.32 -2.41
CA LYS A 21 -1.13 -22.68 -1.20
C LYS A 21 -0.67 -21.88 0.00
N ALA A 22 -1.49 -20.91 0.40
CA ALA A 22 -1.43 -20.29 1.72
C ALA A 22 -2.83 -20.19 2.32
N SER A 23 -2.92 -20.26 3.64
CA SER A 23 -4.16 -20.03 4.37
C SER A 23 -4.44 -18.53 4.50
N PHE A 24 -5.72 -18.15 4.60
CA PHE A 24 -6.10 -16.76 4.84
C PHE A 24 -5.42 -16.18 6.08
N LYS A 25 -5.30 -16.96 7.16
CA LYS A 25 -4.63 -16.52 8.40
C LYS A 25 -3.17 -16.13 8.14
N GLN A 26 -2.42 -16.94 7.39
CA GLN A 26 -1.03 -16.64 7.05
C GLN A 26 -0.91 -15.36 6.22
N VAL A 27 -1.72 -15.24 5.17
CA VAL A 27 -1.72 -14.06 4.28
C VAL A 27 -2.13 -12.81 5.05
N LEU A 28 -3.18 -12.87 5.85
CA LEU A 28 -3.65 -11.76 6.68
C LEU A 28 -2.59 -11.35 7.71
N SER A 29 -1.90 -12.30 8.35
CA SER A 29 -0.81 -11.99 9.27
C SER A 29 0.29 -11.18 8.59
N VAL A 30 0.73 -11.57 7.38
CA VAL A 30 1.73 -10.80 6.62
C VAL A 30 1.28 -9.35 6.41
N VAL A 31 0.04 -9.16 5.98
CA VAL A 31 -0.51 -7.82 5.72
C VAL A 31 -0.59 -7.00 7.01
N LEU A 32 -1.08 -7.59 8.11
CA LEU A 32 -1.17 -6.91 9.41
C LEU A 32 0.20 -6.52 9.98
N PHE A 33 1.23 -7.34 9.77
CA PHE A 33 2.60 -6.96 10.13
C PHE A 33 3.15 -5.85 9.22
N GLY A 34 2.71 -5.79 7.96
CA GLY A 34 3.00 -4.67 7.05
C GLY A 34 2.45 -3.34 7.58
N GLU A 35 1.24 -3.33 8.14
CA GLU A 35 0.62 -2.12 8.72
C GLU A 35 1.41 -1.53 9.90
N PHE A 36 2.20 -2.34 10.60
CA PHE A 36 3.07 -1.85 11.68
C PHE A 36 4.11 -0.84 11.15
N LEU A 37 4.48 -0.94 9.88
CA LEU A 37 5.40 -0.02 9.22
C LEU A 37 4.77 1.35 8.99
N PHE A 38 3.45 1.41 8.75
CA PHE A 38 2.73 2.69 8.68
C PHE A 38 2.72 3.39 10.03
N ALA A 39 2.55 2.66 11.13
CA ALA A 39 2.61 3.25 12.47
C ALA A 39 3.98 3.90 12.73
N ILE A 40 5.07 3.22 12.36
CA ILE A 40 6.43 3.79 12.43
C ILE A 40 6.56 4.99 11.51
N GLY A 41 6.00 4.92 10.30
CA GLY A 41 6.00 6.04 9.36
C GLY A 41 5.29 7.27 9.91
N LEU A 42 4.13 7.11 10.54
CA LEU A 42 3.42 8.18 11.23
C LEU A 42 4.28 8.83 12.32
N MET A 43 5.00 8.04 13.10
CA MET A 43 5.94 8.58 14.10
C MET A 43 7.06 9.39 13.44
N ALA A 44 7.54 8.97 12.27
CA ALA A 44 8.55 9.70 11.51
C ALA A 44 8.02 11.01 10.89
N HIS A 45 6.70 11.16 10.68
CA HIS A 45 6.12 12.43 10.22
C HIS A 45 6.08 13.49 11.33
N LEU A 46 5.91 13.08 12.59
CA LEU A 46 5.70 14.01 13.72
C LEU A 46 6.78 15.10 13.82
N PRO A 47 8.09 14.81 13.78
CA PRO A 47 9.11 15.86 13.86
C PRO A 47 9.01 16.88 12.73
N ILE A 48 8.66 16.44 11.51
CA ILE A 48 8.53 17.34 10.36
C ILE A 48 7.26 18.17 10.47
N MET A 49 6.15 17.59 10.94
CA MET A 49 4.91 18.31 11.20
C MET A 49 5.15 19.45 12.20
N PHE A 50 5.88 19.18 13.29
CA PHE A 50 6.28 20.21 14.25
C PHE A 50 7.25 21.25 13.65
N ALA A 51 8.21 20.83 12.82
CA ALA A 51 9.17 21.75 12.22
C ALA A 51 8.57 22.66 11.13
N LYS A 52 7.41 22.28 10.56
CA LYS A 52 6.75 22.98 9.46
C LYS A 52 5.42 23.63 9.86
N ASP A 53 5.02 23.51 11.12
CA ASP A 53 3.73 23.98 11.65
C ASP A 53 2.53 23.59 10.75
N THR A 54 2.58 22.40 10.17
CA THR A 54 1.55 21.90 9.27
C THR A 54 1.35 20.40 9.40
N PHE A 55 0.09 19.98 9.30
CA PHE A 55 -0.29 18.57 9.22
C PHE A 55 -0.15 18.00 7.80
N GLN A 56 0.09 18.84 6.80
CA GLN A 56 0.26 18.44 5.40
C GLN A 56 1.71 18.11 5.09
N VAL A 57 2.21 17.05 5.73
CA VAL A 57 3.53 16.49 5.46
C VAL A 57 3.36 15.15 4.74
N THR A 58 4.08 14.96 3.64
CA THR A 58 4.13 13.69 2.91
C THR A 58 5.58 13.36 2.54
N PHE A 59 5.94 12.08 2.61
CA PHE A 59 7.23 11.55 2.12
C PHE A 59 7.07 10.90 0.76
N SER A 60 6.30 11.54 -0.11
CA SER A 60 6.01 11.08 -1.46
C SER A 60 6.26 12.20 -2.47
N PRO A 61 6.32 11.89 -3.77
CA PRO A 61 6.33 12.90 -4.82
C PRO A 61 5.13 13.85 -4.80
N ALA A 62 4.06 13.56 -4.03
CA ALA A 62 2.89 14.44 -3.91
C ALA A 62 3.22 15.81 -3.30
N VAL A 63 4.38 15.96 -2.65
CA VAL A 63 4.86 17.26 -2.15
C VAL A 63 4.95 18.31 -3.28
N LEU A 64 5.20 17.88 -4.52
CA LEU A 64 5.30 18.74 -5.70
C LEU A 64 3.95 19.29 -6.19
N VAL A 65 2.84 18.74 -5.69
CA VAL A 65 1.47 19.12 -6.05
C VAL A 65 0.61 19.34 -4.81
N SER A 66 1.24 19.68 -3.69
CA SER A 66 0.59 19.84 -2.38
C SER A 66 -0.53 20.90 -2.41
N GLU A 67 -0.41 21.90 -3.26
CA GLU A 67 -1.38 22.96 -3.51
C GLU A 67 -2.70 22.48 -4.13
N LEU A 68 -2.70 21.33 -4.84
CA LEU A 68 -3.91 20.76 -5.43
C LEU A 68 -4.83 20.12 -4.37
N GLY A 69 -4.34 19.94 -3.15
CA GLY A 69 -5.06 19.36 -2.03
C GLY A 69 -5.12 17.83 -2.04
N ILE A 70 -5.34 17.25 -0.86
CA ILE A 70 -5.23 15.80 -0.58
C ILE A 70 -6.27 14.98 -1.37
N GLN A 71 -7.41 15.58 -1.71
CA GLN A 71 -8.47 14.91 -2.48
C GLN A 71 -8.25 14.98 -4.00
N SER A 72 -7.23 15.69 -4.47
CA SER A 72 -6.95 15.75 -5.89
C SER A 72 -6.43 14.41 -6.41
N PHE A 73 -6.78 14.10 -7.66
CA PHE A 73 -6.29 12.91 -8.35
C PHE A 73 -4.77 12.86 -8.37
N TRP A 74 -4.11 13.96 -8.74
CA TRP A 74 -2.66 14.03 -8.84
C TRP A 74 -1.97 13.86 -7.49
N TYR A 75 -2.48 14.50 -6.43
CA TYR A 75 -1.97 14.27 -5.08
C TYR A 75 -2.14 12.79 -4.70
N THR A 76 -3.33 12.22 -4.87
CA THR A 76 -3.61 10.84 -4.47
C THR A 76 -2.74 9.83 -5.23
N LEU A 77 -2.54 10.03 -6.53
CA LEU A 77 -1.68 9.18 -7.36
C LEU A 77 -0.22 9.23 -6.90
N LEU A 78 0.33 10.43 -6.74
CA LEU A 78 1.72 10.59 -6.35
C LEU A 78 1.96 10.13 -4.91
N ASP A 79 0.99 10.27 -4.02
CA ASP A 79 1.06 9.83 -2.63
C ASP A 79 1.14 8.30 -2.51
N LYS A 80 0.66 7.55 -3.53
CA LYS A 80 0.86 6.09 -3.58
C LYS A 80 2.32 5.68 -3.70
N PHE A 81 3.22 6.56 -4.15
CA PHE A 81 4.65 6.30 -4.27
C PHE A 81 5.45 6.79 -3.05
N SER A 82 4.83 6.87 -1.88
CA SER A 82 5.55 7.16 -0.63
C SER A 82 6.55 6.05 -0.28
N ILE A 83 7.60 6.42 0.46
CA ILE A 83 8.61 5.48 0.95
C ILE A 83 7.96 4.35 1.77
N PHE A 84 6.93 4.67 2.56
CA PHE A 84 6.23 3.70 3.41
C PHE A 84 5.42 2.69 2.61
N ASN A 85 4.74 3.12 1.53
CA ASN A 85 4.00 2.21 0.66
C ASN A 85 4.96 1.28 -0.10
N ILE A 86 6.09 1.81 -0.58
CA ILE A 86 7.12 0.98 -1.24
C ILE A 86 7.67 -0.05 -0.25
N TRP A 87 7.93 0.38 0.98
CA TRP A 87 8.43 -0.49 2.03
C TRP A 87 7.42 -1.58 2.43
N GLU A 88 6.13 -1.25 2.51
CA GLU A 88 5.05 -2.21 2.72
C GLU A 88 5.04 -3.28 1.62
N ILE A 89 5.13 -2.87 0.35
CA ILE A 89 5.18 -3.81 -0.79
C ILE A 89 6.36 -4.77 -0.66
N ILE A 90 7.53 -4.28 -0.24
CA ILE A 90 8.73 -5.10 -0.04
C ILE A 90 8.50 -6.11 1.09
N VAL A 91 8.07 -5.66 2.26
CA VAL A 91 7.88 -6.54 3.43
C VAL A 91 6.79 -7.57 3.17
N ALA A 92 5.66 -7.15 2.59
CA ALA A 92 4.59 -8.05 2.20
C ALA A 92 5.07 -9.08 1.16
N GLY A 93 5.88 -8.68 0.19
CA GLY A 93 6.43 -9.59 -0.81
C GLY A 93 7.40 -10.63 -0.24
N ILE A 94 8.20 -10.24 0.77
CA ILE A 94 9.03 -11.17 1.53
C ILE A 94 8.13 -12.17 2.28
N GLY A 95 7.11 -11.68 3.01
CA GLY A 95 6.17 -12.53 3.74
C GLY A 95 5.44 -13.51 2.82
N PHE A 96 4.95 -13.05 1.68
CA PHE A 96 4.30 -13.90 0.67
C PHE A 96 5.27 -14.92 0.08
N SER A 97 6.51 -14.55 -0.24
CA SER A 97 7.53 -15.50 -0.70
C SER A 97 7.74 -16.65 0.28
N VAL A 98 7.78 -16.35 1.58
CA VAL A 98 7.94 -17.35 2.65
C VAL A 98 6.72 -18.26 2.76
N PHE A 99 5.51 -17.70 2.92
CA PHE A 99 4.32 -18.51 3.16
C PHE A 99 3.86 -19.30 1.93
N TYR A 100 4.00 -18.73 0.73
CA TYR A 100 3.71 -19.41 -0.52
C TYR A 100 4.83 -20.33 -1.00
N LYS A 101 6.01 -20.30 -0.35
CA LYS A 101 7.19 -21.10 -0.73
C LYS A 101 7.61 -20.87 -2.18
N VAL A 102 7.59 -19.62 -2.62
CA VAL A 102 7.98 -19.22 -3.97
C VAL A 102 9.23 -18.33 -3.94
N PRO A 103 9.98 -18.22 -5.05
CA PRO A 103 11.10 -17.29 -5.11
C PRO A 103 10.64 -15.84 -4.91
N ARG A 104 11.54 -14.98 -4.41
CA ARG A 104 11.21 -13.60 -4.00
C ARG A 104 10.54 -12.78 -5.10
N ASN A 105 10.92 -12.98 -6.36
CA ASN A 105 10.31 -12.30 -7.50
C ASN A 105 8.78 -12.53 -7.58
N LYS A 106 8.30 -13.76 -7.38
CA LYS A 106 6.88 -14.10 -7.34
C LYS A 106 6.20 -13.55 -6.09
N GLY A 107 6.88 -13.55 -4.95
CA GLY A 107 6.38 -12.92 -3.72
C GLY A 107 6.14 -11.42 -3.91
N TYR A 108 7.09 -10.71 -4.50
CA TYR A 108 6.94 -9.29 -4.85
C TYR A 108 5.83 -9.06 -5.87
N LEU A 109 5.69 -9.93 -6.88
CA LEU A 109 4.59 -9.83 -7.83
C LEU A 109 3.22 -9.94 -7.14
N ILE A 110 3.03 -10.91 -6.23
CA ILE A 110 1.79 -11.04 -5.45
C ILE A 110 1.55 -9.80 -4.58
N SER A 111 2.60 -9.23 -4.01
CA SER A 111 2.52 -8.02 -3.21
C SER A 111 2.08 -6.81 -4.04
N VAL A 112 2.69 -6.58 -5.20
CA VAL A 112 2.31 -5.50 -6.11
C VAL A 112 0.87 -5.67 -6.60
N LEU A 113 0.46 -6.88 -6.95
CA LEU A 113 -0.91 -7.16 -7.42
C LEU A 113 -1.98 -7.03 -6.32
N SER A 114 -1.60 -7.18 -5.06
CA SER A 114 -2.51 -7.03 -3.91
C SER A 114 -2.46 -5.62 -3.32
N VAL A 115 -1.36 -5.23 -2.68
CA VAL A 115 -1.15 -3.91 -2.07
C VAL A 115 -1.20 -2.79 -3.12
N GLY A 116 -0.45 -2.96 -4.21
CA GLY A 116 -0.46 -2.03 -5.34
C GLY A 116 -1.80 -2.02 -6.07
N GLY A 117 -2.47 -3.18 -6.15
CA GLY A 117 -3.82 -3.30 -6.68
C GLY A 117 -4.84 -2.45 -5.91
N VAL A 118 -4.85 -2.52 -4.57
CA VAL A 118 -5.71 -1.66 -3.73
C VAL A 118 -5.35 -0.18 -3.93
N SER A 119 -4.06 0.14 -4.03
CA SER A 119 -3.61 1.51 -4.28
C SER A 119 -4.11 2.06 -5.62
N ALA A 120 -4.03 1.25 -6.68
CA ALA A 120 -4.54 1.60 -8.00
C ALA A 120 -6.07 1.79 -7.99
N LEU A 121 -6.80 0.90 -7.32
CA LEU A 121 -8.25 1.03 -7.16
C LEU A 121 -8.63 2.33 -6.44
N HIS A 122 -7.89 2.72 -5.40
CA HIS A 122 -8.13 3.99 -4.70
C HIS A 122 -7.91 5.19 -5.63
N VAL A 123 -6.82 5.21 -6.40
CA VAL A 123 -6.54 6.29 -7.35
C VAL A 123 -7.63 6.40 -8.43
N ILE A 124 -8.05 5.27 -8.99
CA ILE A 124 -9.13 5.22 -9.98
C ILE A 124 -10.45 5.72 -9.36
N ALA A 125 -10.78 5.26 -8.16
CA ALA A 125 -11.98 5.70 -7.45
C ALA A 125 -11.97 7.22 -7.17
N THR A 126 -10.82 7.79 -6.79
CA THR A 126 -10.66 9.24 -6.63
C THR A 126 -10.88 9.96 -7.96
N GLY A 127 -10.27 9.48 -9.05
CA GLY A 127 -10.44 10.07 -10.38
C GLY A 127 -11.90 10.06 -10.85
N ILE A 128 -12.59 8.92 -10.68
CA ILE A 128 -14.02 8.79 -10.99
C ILE A 128 -14.85 9.74 -10.10
N GLY A 129 -14.55 9.81 -8.80
CA GLY A 129 -15.25 10.70 -7.87
C GLY A 129 -15.13 12.19 -8.22
N MET A 130 -14.05 12.60 -8.88
CA MET A 130 -13.88 13.96 -9.38
C MET A 130 -14.74 14.25 -10.62
N LEU A 131 -15.15 13.24 -11.40
CA LEU A 131 -16.02 13.44 -12.57
C LEU A 131 -17.49 13.68 -12.21
N PHE A 132 -17.89 13.27 -11.00
CA PHE A 132 -19.27 13.37 -10.51
C PHE A 132 -19.47 14.45 -9.43
N LYS A 133 -18.43 15.26 -9.17
CA LYS A 133 -18.49 16.46 -8.32
C LYS A 133 -18.44 17.70 -9.19
#